data_AF-A0A3C1KIJ3-F1
#
_entry.id   AF-A0A3C1KIJ3-F1
#
_cell.length_a   1.000
_cell.length_b   1.000
_cell.length_c   1.000
_cell.angle_alpha   90.00
_cell.angle_beta   90.00
_cell.angle_gamma   90.00
#
_symmetry.space_group_name_H-M   'P 1'
#
loop_
_entity.id
_entity.type
_entity.pdbx_description
1 polymer ?
#
loop_
_entity_poly.entity_id
_entity_poly.type
_entity_poly.pdbx_seq_one_letter_code
_entity_poly.pdbx_strand_id
1 'polypeptide(L)'
;AATTSQNMWLMFMLPYSVIVVSIGTPYFTRLSEQAHAGNIDAVRVDVGRSITMLGLFIVLATAALAAAAIPAARIFTDSDADAPAAALMLLCYLAGLIPMSVLYIVQRSFYAFDDTRTPFLFTLLQAVLVVLTAFIASWTLPREYLGAGIALGQSFAMLVQVIAGGILLRRKIGDLRARVWLGSLARFGIAAIPAGLAGYGVFLLSGGVHGWMVSGQILGAVGTAVVGLSATVVYVLALAVLRAPELGPGIALVRRIVRR
;
A
#
# COMPACT_ATOMS: atom_id res chain seq x y z
N ALA A 1 2.73 -18.16 -15.56
CA ALA A 1 3.49 -17.85 -14.32
C ALA A 1 4.22 -16.52 -14.42
N ALA A 2 5.29 -16.36 -15.22
CA ALA A 2 6.05 -15.10 -15.28
C ALA A 2 5.21 -13.87 -15.67
N THR A 3 4.36 -14.00 -16.70
CA THR A 3 3.45 -12.93 -17.14
C THR A 3 2.40 -12.57 -16.08
N THR A 4 1.83 -13.57 -15.41
CA THR A 4 0.87 -13.39 -14.31
C THR A 4 1.52 -12.61 -13.15
N SER A 5 2.74 -12.99 -12.76
CA SER A 5 3.49 -12.29 -11.72
C SER A 5 3.73 -10.83 -12.06
N GLN A 6 4.14 -10.54 -13.30
CA GLN A 6 4.35 -9.18 -13.78
C GLN A 6 3.04 -8.37 -13.78
N ASN A 7 1.92 -8.97 -14.20
CA ASN A 7 0.63 -8.30 -14.21
C ASN A 7 0.16 -7.95 -12.79
N MET A 8 0.31 -8.87 -11.82
CA MET A 8 -0.04 -8.60 -10.43
C MET A 8 0.89 -7.55 -9.81
N TRP A 9 2.17 -7.54 -10.18
CA TRP A 9 3.10 -6.49 -9.80
C TRP A 9 2.70 -5.11 -10.35
N LEU A 10 2.25 -5.04 -11.61
CA LEU A 10 1.73 -3.80 -12.19
C LEU A 10 0.53 -3.27 -11.41
N MET A 11 -0.42 -4.15 -11.06
CA MET A 11 -1.57 -3.78 -10.21
C MET A 11 -1.14 -3.23 -8.85
N PHE A 12 -0.15 -3.87 -8.23
CA PHE A 12 0.46 -3.38 -6.99
C PHE A 12 1.12 -2.00 -7.17
N MET A 13 1.81 -1.77 -8.30
CA MET A 13 2.48 -0.50 -8.58
C MET A 13 1.53 0.65 -8.94
N LEU A 14 0.29 0.38 -9.38
CA LEU A 14 -0.68 1.43 -9.74
C LEU A 14 -0.95 2.41 -8.59
N PRO A 15 -1.43 1.98 -7.41
CA PRO A 15 -1.68 2.90 -6.30
C PRO A 15 -0.38 3.53 -5.79
N TYR A 16 0.72 2.77 -5.78
CA TYR A 16 2.02 3.31 -5.37
C TYR A 16 2.46 4.47 -6.26
N SER A 17 2.47 4.28 -7.57
CA SER A 17 2.94 5.29 -8.53
C SER A 17 2.05 6.53 -8.53
N VAL A 18 0.74 6.36 -8.47
CA VAL A 18 -0.22 7.47 -8.52
C VAL A 18 -0.27 8.24 -7.20
N ILE A 19 -0.19 7.57 -6.05
CA ILE A 19 -0.36 8.21 -4.76
C ILE A 19 1.01 8.60 -4.19
N VAL A 20 1.92 7.65 -4.03
CA VAL A 20 3.20 7.87 -3.32
C VAL A 20 4.12 8.79 -4.10
N VAL A 21 4.28 8.58 -5.41
CA VAL A 21 5.23 9.40 -6.19
C VAL A 21 4.68 10.81 -6.42
N SER A 22 3.40 10.94 -6.79
CA SER A 22 2.76 12.23 -7.04
C SER A 22 2.68 13.11 -5.80
N ILE A 23 2.25 12.55 -4.66
CA ILE A 23 2.19 13.30 -3.40
C ILE A 23 3.59 13.44 -2.79
N GLY A 24 4.48 12.47 -3.01
CA GLY A 24 5.80 12.42 -2.39
C GLY A 24 6.81 13.44 -2.91
N THR A 25 6.65 13.92 -4.15
CA THR A 25 7.61 14.86 -4.75
C THR A 25 7.63 16.23 -4.02
N PRO A 26 6.48 16.90 -3.78
CA PRO A 26 6.44 18.12 -2.95
C PRO A 26 6.90 17.92 -1.51
N TYR A 27 6.71 16.72 -0.93
CA TYR A 27 7.18 16.43 0.42
C TYR A 27 8.71 16.34 0.48
N PHE A 28 9.34 15.74 -0.54
CA PHE A 28 10.79 15.64 -0.60
C PHE A 28 11.46 17.02 -0.69
N THR A 29 10.94 17.93 -1.52
CA THR A 29 11.50 19.28 -1.66
C THR A 29 11.47 20.03 -0.33
N ARG A 30 10.33 19.99 0.38
CA ARG A 30 10.19 20.56 1.72
C ARG A 30 11.13 19.93 2.74
N LEU A 31 11.29 18.61 2.69
CA LEU A 31 12.16 17.88 3.60
C LEU A 31 13.63 18.29 3.44
N SER A 32 14.09 18.44 2.18
CA SER A 32 15.42 18.95 1.85
C SER A 32 15.63 20.39 2.31
N GLU A 33 14.65 21.27 2.13
CA GLU A 33 14.73 22.66 2.61
C GLU A 33 14.90 22.72 4.14
N GLN A 34 14.10 21.94 4.89
CA GLN A 34 14.19 21.89 6.35
C GLN A 34 15.49 21.24 6.84
N ALA A 35 15.97 20.22 6.13
CA ALA A 35 17.23 19.55 6.43
C ALA A 35 18.42 20.50 6.21
N HIS A 36 18.43 21.25 5.09
CA HIS A 36 19.46 22.26 4.81
C HIS A 36 19.42 23.42 5.80
N ALA A 37 18.23 23.79 6.30
CA ALA A 37 18.07 24.78 7.36
C ALA A 37 18.50 24.28 8.76
N GLY A 38 18.92 23.01 8.88
CA GLY A 38 19.32 22.41 10.17
C GLY A 38 18.16 22.16 11.14
N ASN A 39 16.91 22.29 10.70
CA ASN A 39 15.73 22.18 11.55
C ASN A 39 15.25 20.72 11.66
N ILE A 40 15.99 19.91 12.42
CA ILE A 40 15.71 18.48 12.61
C ILE A 40 14.31 18.24 13.19
N ASP A 41 13.81 19.13 14.04
CA ASP A 41 12.47 18.99 14.62
C ASP A 41 11.36 19.18 13.58
N ALA A 42 11.51 20.14 12.67
CA ALA A 42 10.60 20.27 11.54
C ALA A 42 10.64 19.05 10.62
N VAL A 43 11.84 18.52 10.34
CA VAL A 43 12.03 17.28 9.56
C VAL A 43 11.27 16.10 10.20
N ARG A 44 11.40 15.89 11.52
CA ARG A 44 10.67 14.82 12.24
C ARG A 44 9.16 14.93 12.07
N VAL A 45 8.63 16.15 12.22
CA VAL A 45 7.20 16.43 12.09
C VAL A 45 6.73 16.17 10.66
N ASP A 46 7.49 16.63 9.66
CA ASP A 46 7.13 16.46 8.25
C ASP A 46 7.20 15.01 7.80
N VAL A 47 8.15 14.21 8.29
CA VAL A 47 8.18 12.75 8.07
C VAL A 47 6.91 12.09 8.59
N GLY A 48 6.54 12.36 9.85
CA GLY A 48 5.33 11.77 10.45
C GLY A 48 4.04 12.19 9.74
N ARG A 49 3.94 13.46 9.34
CA ARG A 49 2.80 13.98 8.57
C ARG A 49 2.73 13.36 7.18
N SER A 50 3.86 13.22 6.51
CA SER A 50 3.94 12.59 5.18
C SER A 50 3.49 11.13 5.26
N ILE A 51 3.97 10.38 6.26
CA ILE A 51 3.59 8.97 6.48
C ILE A 51 2.09 8.86 6.73
N THR A 52 1.55 9.75 7.57
CA THR A 52 0.11 9.76 7.88
C THR A 52 -0.72 10.10 6.65
N MET A 53 -0.34 11.12 5.88
CA MET A 53 -1.06 11.55 4.68
C MET A 53 -1.04 10.48 3.60
N LEU A 54 0.13 9.90 3.30
CA LEU A 54 0.23 8.79 2.34
C LEU A 54 -0.51 7.55 2.86
N GLY A 55 -0.38 7.24 4.15
CA GLY A 55 -1.01 6.10 4.79
C GLY A 55 -2.53 6.10 4.64
N LEU A 56 -3.18 7.27 4.71
CA LEU A 56 -4.62 7.40 4.52
C LEU A 56 -5.08 6.83 3.17
N PHE A 57 -4.41 7.24 2.08
CA PHE A 57 -4.76 6.84 0.72
C PHE A 57 -4.26 5.45 0.37
N ILE A 58 -3.07 5.08 0.84
CA ILE A 58 -2.49 3.77 0.56
C ILE A 58 -3.26 2.66 1.27
N VAL A 59 -3.64 2.85 2.54
CA VAL A 59 -4.45 1.85 3.26
C VAL A 59 -5.82 1.68 2.59
N LEU A 60 -6.44 2.78 2.13
CA LEU A 60 -7.65 2.73 1.33
C LEU A 60 -7.44 1.92 0.04
N ALA A 61 -6.40 2.24 -0.73
CA ALA A 61 -6.11 1.57 -1.99
C ALA A 61 -5.81 0.07 -1.78
N THR A 62 -5.07 -0.28 -0.72
CA THR A 62 -4.84 -1.66 -0.31
C THR A 62 -6.17 -2.37 -0.02
N ALA A 63 -7.06 -1.76 0.78
CA ALA A 63 -8.34 -2.36 1.15
C ALA A 63 -9.27 -2.55 -0.06
N ALA A 64 -9.37 -1.52 -0.92
CA ALA A 64 -10.18 -1.56 -2.12
C ALA A 64 -9.68 -2.62 -3.12
N LEU A 65 -8.36 -2.66 -3.36
CA LEU A 65 -7.77 -3.62 -4.29
C LEU A 65 -7.77 -5.04 -3.71
N ALA A 66 -7.62 -5.20 -2.40
CA ALA A 66 -7.74 -6.50 -1.73
C ALA A 66 -9.18 -7.03 -1.81
N ALA A 67 -10.18 -6.19 -1.57
CA ALA A 67 -11.59 -6.57 -1.73
C ALA A 67 -11.91 -6.96 -3.18
N ALA A 68 -11.33 -6.24 -4.13
CA ALA A 68 -11.49 -6.48 -5.56
C ALA A 68 -10.45 -7.45 -6.15
N ALA A 69 -9.71 -8.21 -5.34
CA ALA A 69 -8.55 -8.96 -5.84
C ALA A 69 -8.89 -9.95 -6.96
N ILE A 70 -10.03 -10.64 -6.85
CA ILE A 70 -10.51 -11.61 -7.86
C ILE A 70 -10.92 -10.91 -9.17
N PRO A 71 -11.86 -9.95 -9.18
CA PRO A 71 -12.23 -9.26 -10.41
C PRO A 71 -11.06 -8.46 -11.00
N ALA A 72 -10.16 -7.95 -10.15
CA ALA A 72 -8.94 -7.27 -10.60
C ALA A 72 -8.02 -8.26 -11.33
N ALA A 73 -7.72 -9.40 -10.72
CA ALA A 73 -6.91 -10.44 -11.35
C ALA A 73 -7.48 -10.86 -12.71
N ARG A 74 -8.81 -10.92 -12.84
CA ARG A 74 -9.49 -11.29 -14.09
C ARG A 74 -9.18 -10.37 -15.28
N ILE A 75 -8.84 -9.11 -15.04
CA ILE A 75 -8.45 -8.13 -16.08
C ILE A 75 -7.22 -8.64 -16.86
N PHE A 76 -6.34 -9.37 -16.19
CA PHE A 76 -5.03 -9.78 -16.72
C PHE A 76 -4.86 -11.30 -16.84
N THR A 77 -5.91 -12.08 -16.56
CA THR A 77 -5.96 -13.52 -16.86
C THR A 77 -6.82 -13.75 -18.10
N ASP A 78 -6.55 -14.83 -18.83
CA ASP A 78 -7.37 -15.22 -19.98
C ASP A 78 -8.50 -16.15 -19.55
N SER A 79 -8.23 -16.99 -18.54
CA SER A 79 -9.17 -17.93 -17.93
C SER A 79 -9.72 -17.42 -16.58
N ASP A 80 -10.95 -17.82 -16.26
CA ASP A 80 -11.60 -17.65 -14.96
C ASP A 80 -10.97 -18.55 -13.89
N ALA A 81 -10.54 -19.76 -14.25
CA ALA A 81 -9.88 -20.70 -13.35
C ALA A 81 -8.54 -20.20 -12.80
N ASP A 82 -7.85 -19.32 -13.55
CA ASP A 82 -6.56 -18.75 -13.14
C ASP A 82 -6.71 -17.51 -12.23
N ALA A 83 -7.88 -16.88 -12.24
CA ALA A 83 -8.12 -15.63 -11.51
C ALA A 83 -7.95 -15.76 -9.99
N PRO A 84 -8.39 -16.84 -9.31
CA PRO A 84 -8.16 -17.02 -7.87
C PRO A 84 -6.67 -17.12 -7.50
N ALA A 85 -5.87 -17.83 -8.29
CA ALA A 85 -4.44 -17.98 -8.04
C ALA A 85 -3.70 -16.64 -8.24
N ALA A 86 -4.05 -15.90 -9.29
CA ALA A 86 -3.54 -14.55 -9.52
C ALA A 86 -3.98 -13.56 -8.42
N ALA A 87 -5.23 -13.65 -7.96
CA ALA A 87 -5.76 -12.84 -6.86
C ALA A 87 -5.01 -13.11 -5.54
N LEU A 88 -4.71 -14.37 -5.23
CA LEU A 88 -3.90 -14.73 -4.07
C LEU A 88 -2.51 -14.09 -4.16
N MET A 89 -1.88 -14.14 -5.33
CA MET A 89 -0.59 -13.49 -5.56
C MET A 89 -0.66 -11.97 -5.38
N LEU A 90 -1.72 -11.32 -5.88
CA LEU A 90 -1.95 -9.89 -5.67
C LEU A 90 -2.11 -9.56 -4.18
N LEU A 91 -2.87 -10.36 -3.42
CA LEU A 91 -3.03 -10.19 -1.97
C LEU A 91 -1.68 -10.30 -1.24
N CYS A 92 -0.83 -11.25 -1.64
CA CYS A 92 0.51 -11.39 -1.11
C CYS A 92 1.39 -10.15 -1.39
N TYR A 93 1.29 -9.55 -2.57
CA TYR A 93 1.97 -8.27 -2.86
C TYR A 93 1.40 -7.09 -2.06
N LEU A 94 0.07 -7.01 -1.92
CA LEU A 94 -0.61 -5.93 -1.22
C LEU A 94 -0.18 -5.81 0.26
N ALA A 95 0.23 -6.91 0.88
CA ALA A 95 0.83 -6.89 2.22
C ALA A 95 2.08 -5.98 2.31
N GLY A 96 2.83 -5.83 1.22
CA GLY A 96 4.03 -4.98 1.13
C GLY A 96 3.74 -3.51 0.79
N LEU A 97 2.50 -3.15 0.42
CA LEU A 97 2.19 -1.83 -0.14
C LEU A 97 2.34 -0.71 0.90
N ILE A 98 1.88 -0.96 2.12
CA ILE A 98 2.01 -0.03 3.24
C ILE A 98 3.49 0.12 3.65
N PRO A 99 4.25 -0.96 3.93
CA PRO A 99 5.69 -0.87 4.18
C PRO A 99 6.47 -0.09 3.11
N MET A 100 6.20 -0.38 1.83
CA MET A 100 6.87 0.29 0.72
C MET A 100 6.59 1.79 0.68
N SER A 101 5.35 2.20 0.99
CA SER A 101 4.96 3.62 1.03
C SER A 101 5.65 4.38 2.16
N VAL A 102 5.81 3.75 3.33
CA VAL A 102 6.57 4.33 4.44
C VAL A 102 8.06 4.39 4.10
N LEU A 103 8.60 3.34 3.49
CA LEU A 103 9.98 3.26 3.07
C LEU A 103 10.35 4.39 2.10
N TYR A 104 9.45 4.75 1.17
CA TYR A 104 9.66 5.88 0.26
C TYR A 104 10.02 7.17 1.02
N ILE A 105 9.28 7.49 2.09
CA ILE A 105 9.56 8.68 2.90
C ILE A 105 10.86 8.52 3.68
N VAL A 106 11.11 7.33 4.24
CA VAL A 106 12.35 7.05 4.98
C VAL A 106 13.58 7.25 4.08
N GLN A 107 13.57 6.72 2.86
CA GLN A 107 14.64 6.90 1.88
C GLN A 107 14.85 8.38 1.53
N ARG A 108 13.76 9.09 1.22
CA ARG A 108 13.80 10.53 0.93
C ARG A 108 14.34 11.35 2.11
N SER A 109 14.08 10.92 3.34
CA SER A 109 14.65 11.54 4.54
C SER A 109 16.17 11.39 4.61
N PHE A 110 16.71 10.22 4.28
CA PHE A 110 18.16 10.03 4.22
C PHE A 110 18.81 10.86 3.11
N TYR A 111 18.19 10.91 1.93
CA TYR A 111 18.67 11.73 0.82
C TYR A 111 18.64 13.22 1.10
N ALA A 112 17.68 13.70 1.90
CA ALA A 112 17.66 15.09 2.36
C ALA A 112 18.87 15.46 3.25
N PHE A 113 19.59 14.47 3.79
CA PHE A 113 20.83 14.65 4.56
C PHE A 113 22.07 14.11 3.81
N ASP A 114 22.03 14.08 2.47
CA ASP A 114 23.12 13.61 1.60
C ASP A 114 23.65 12.19 1.94
N ASP A 115 22.81 11.36 2.56
CA ASP A 115 23.19 10.00 2.97
C ASP A 115 22.56 8.97 2.06
N THR A 116 23.36 8.50 1.11
CA THR A 116 23.00 7.44 0.18
C THR A 116 23.48 6.07 0.65
N ARG A 117 24.44 6.03 1.60
CA ARG A 117 25.04 4.79 2.11
C ARG A 117 24.05 4.01 2.96
N THR A 118 23.31 4.68 3.83
CA THR A 118 22.33 4.01 4.69
C THR A 118 21.18 3.38 3.88
N PRO A 119 20.58 4.09 2.90
CA PRO A 119 19.63 3.50 1.96
C PRO A 119 20.15 2.31 1.17
N PHE A 120 21.42 2.35 0.76
CA PHE A 120 22.05 1.22 0.08
C PHE A 120 22.06 -0.03 0.98
N LEU A 121 22.45 0.10 2.26
CA LEU A 121 22.57 -1.04 3.18
C LEU A 121 21.23 -1.76 3.44
N PHE A 122 20.16 -1.02 3.72
CA PHE A 122 18.87 -1.68 3.94
C PHE A 122 18.23 -2.19 2.64
N THR A 123 18.57 -1.60 1.49
CA THR A 123 18.15 -2.13 0.17
C THR A 123 18.90 -3.41 -0.18
N LEU A 124 20.19 -3.50 0.16
CA LEU A 124 20.95 -4.73 0.05
C LEU A 124 20.37 -5.83 0.95
N LEU A 125 20.02 -5.50 2.19
CA LEU A 125 19.32 -6.41 3.11
C LEU A 125 18.01 -6.93 2.48
N GLN A 126 17.19 -6.04 1.92
CA GLN A 126 15.97 -6.41 1.22
C GLN A 126 16.26 -7.38 0.06
N ALA A 127 17.23 -7.06 -0.79
CA ALA A 127 17.58 -7.88 -1.95
C ALA A 127 18.01 -9.30 -1.53
N VAL A 128 18.83 -9.42 -0.49
CA VAL A 128 19.23 -10.71 0.09
C VAL A 128 18.01 -11.48 0.59
N LEU A 129 17.10 -10.82 1.33
CA LEU A 129 15.89 -11.47 1.84
C LEU A 129 14.95 -11.91 0.71
N VAL A 130 14.80 -11.14 -0.36
CA VAL A 130 14.00 -11.53 -1.53
C VAL A 130 14.58 -12.79 -2.16
N VAL A 131 15.90 -12.85 -2.36
CA VAL A 131 16.57 -14.03 -2.93
C VAL A 131 16.40 -15.24 -2.01
N LEU A 132 16.65 -15.09 -0.71
CA LEU A 132 16.49 -16.17 0.27
C LEU A 132 15.06 -16.69 0.33
N THR A 133 14.08 -15.80 0.42
CA THR A 133 12.67 -16.20 0.47
C THR A 133 12.20 -16.85 -0.83
N ALA A 134 12.69 -16.41 -1.99
CA ALA A 134 12.42 -17.06 -3.27
C ALA A 134 13.02 -18.48 -3.35
N PHE A 135 14.26 -18.67 -2.88
CA PHE A 135 14.87 -20.01 -2.80
C PHE A 135 14.08 -20.92 -1.86
N ILE A 136 13.72 -20.45 -0.66
CA ILE A 136 12.90 -21.20 0.29
C ILE A 136 11.55 -21.58 -0.34
N ALA A 137 10.88 -20.63 -0.98
CA ALA A 137 9.61 -20.87 -1.67
C ALA A 137 9.75 -21.94 -2.76
N SER A 138 10.83 -21.92 -3.55
CA SER A 138 11.06 -22.91 -4.62
C SER A 138 11.26 -24.34 -4.12
N TRP A 139 11.74 -24.52 -2.90
CA TRP A 139 11.94 -25.84 -2.29
C TRP A 139 10.75 -26.32 -1.48
N THR A 140 9.94 -25.41 -0.93
CA THR A 140 8.88 -25.74 0.03
C THR A 140 7.48 -25.72 -0.58
N LEU A 141 7.24 -24.92 -1.62
CA LEU A 141 5.91 -24.71 -2.18
C LEU A 141 5.69 -25.48 -3.48
N PRO A 142 4.50 -26.06 -3.70
CA PRO A 142 4.07 -26.54 -5.01
C PRO A 142 4.09 -25.44 -6.07
N ARG A 143 4.25 -25.82 -7.35
CA ARG A 143 4.32 -24.87 -8.48
C ARG A 143 3.13 -23.91 -8.56
N GLU A 144 1.96 -24.36 -8.12
CA GLU A 144 0.71 -23.59 -8.11
C GLU A 144 0.78 -22.38 -7.16
N TYR A 145 1.45 -22.52 -6.01
CA TYR A 145 1.57 -21.47 -4.98
C TYR A 145 2.87 -20.69 -5.05
N LEU A 146 3.80 -21.09 -5.93
CA LEU A 146 5.13 -20.51 -6.01
C LEU A 146 5.07 -18.98 -6.29
N GLY A 147 4.18 -18.53 -7.17
CA GLY A 147 3.99 -17.10 -7.46
C GLY A 147 3.55 -16.31 -6.22
N ALA A 148 2.56 -16.81 -5.50
CA ALA A 148 2.09 -16.20 -4.25
C ALA A 148 3.17 -16.22 -3.15
N GLY A 149 3.93 -17.32 -3.03
CA GLY A 149 5.04 -17.43 -2.10
C GLY A 149 6.15 -16.42 -2.37
N ILE A 150 6.53 -16.22 -3.63
CA ILE A 150 7.52 -15.20 -4.04
C ILE A 150 6.99 -13.79 -3.73
N ALA A 151 5.73 -13.50 -4.06
CA ALA A 151 5.11 -12.21 -3.74
C ALA A 151 5.10 -11.93 -2.24
N LEU A 152 4.78 -12.93 -1.42
CA LEU A 152 4.77 -12.83 0.03
C LEU A 152 6.18 -12.61 0.58
N GLY A 153 7.17 -13.35 0.08
CA GLY A 153 8.58 -13.17 0.43
C GLY A 153 9.08 -11.77 0.13
N GLN A 154 8.67 -11.20 -1.00
CA GLN A 154 8.98 -9.82 -1.36
C GLN A 154 8.33 -8.80 -0.41
N SER A 155 7.05 -8.96 -0.09
CA SER A 155 6.35 -8.11 0.88
C SER A 155 6.97 -8.20 2.28
N PHE A 156 7.39 -9.39 2.69
CA PHE A 156 8.13 -9.61 3.93
C PHE A 156 9.48 -8.88 3.92
N ALA A 157 10.24 -8.99 2.83
CA ALA A 157 11.51 -8.28 2.68
C ALA A 157 11.32 -6.75 2.76
N MET A 158 10.27 -6.20 2.15
CA MET A 158 9.91 -4.78 2.25
C MET A 158 9.56 -4.37 3.69
N LEU A 159 8.86 -5.23 4.43
CA LEU A 159 8.56 -5.01 5.85
C LEU A 159 9.83 -4.95 6.69
N VAL A 160 10.75 -5.90 6.51
CA VAL A 160 12.04 -5.90 7.23
C VAL A 160 12.87 -4.67 6.85
N GLN A 161 12.87 -4.29 5.57
CA GLN A 161 13.59 -3.12 5.08
C GLN A 161 13.08 -1.82 5.70
N VAL A 162 11.76 -1.62 5.79
CA VAL A 162 11.20 -0.40 6.40
C VAL A 162 11.44 -0.36 7.90
N ILE A 163 11.43 -1.51 8.60
CA ILE A 163 11.79 -1.60 10.02
C ILE A 163 13.25 -1.20 10.21
N ALA A 164 14.16 -1.78 9.43
CA ALA A 164 15.59 -1.45 9.48
C ALA A 164 15.83 0.04 9.17
N GLY A 165 15.24 0.54 8.09
CA GLY A 165 15.32 1.94 7.68
C GLY A 165 14.76 2.89 8.75
N GLY A 166 13.62 2.54 9.36
CA GLY A 166 13.00 3.32 10.43
C GLY A 166 13.85 3.37 11.71
N ILE A 167 14.48 2.26 12.10
CA ILE A 167 15.41 2.21 13.25
C ILE A 167 16.63 3.08 12.97
N LEU A 168 17.22 2.97 11.78
CA LEU A 168 18.39 3.77 11.39
C LEU A 168 18.03 5.26 11.29
N LEU A 169 16.85 5.60 10.79
CA LEU A 169 16.37 6.97 10.72
C LEU A 169 16.17 7.54 12.13
N ARG A 170 15.60 6.76 13.05
CA ARG A 170 15.47 7.14 14.46
C ARG A 170 16.84 7.38 15.12
N ARG A 171 17.86 6.61 14.77
CA ARG A 171 19.23 6.84 15.26
C ARG A 171 19.85 8.12 14.68
N LYS A 172 19.55 8.44 13.42
CA LYS A 172 20.11 9.60 12.72
C LYS A 172 19.47 10.92 13.15
N ILE A 173 18.14 10.98 13.14
CA ILE A 173 17.41 12.22 13.42
C ILE A 173 16.71 12.21 14.77
N GLY A 174 16.78 11.16 15.58
CA GLY A 174 16.13 11.10 16.91
C GLY A 174 14.69 10.60 16.88
N ASP A 175 13.91 10.90 17.93
CA ASP A 175 12.55 10.37 18.06
C ASP A 175 11.60 10.95 16.99
N LEU A 176 11.09 10.08 16.13
CA LEU A 176 10.11 10.36 15.08
C LEU A 176 8.69 10.57 15.62
N ARG A 177 8.50 10.53 16.95
CA ARG A 177 7.18 10.50 17.59
C ARG A 177 6.31 9.39 16.99
N ALA A 178 6.92 8.21 16.83
CA ALA A 178 6.33 7.10 16.07
C ALA A 178 4.93 6.73 16.53
N ARG A 179 4.67 6.85 17.83
CA ARG A 179 3.35 6.63 18.44
C ARG A 179 2.22 7.43 17.76
N VAL A 180 2.48 8.65 17.28
CA VAL A 180 1.44 9.51 16.68
C VAL A 180 1.04 9.00 15.30
N TRP A 181 1.99 8.84 14.39
CA TRP A 181 1.69 8.38 13.03
C TRP A 181 1.35 6.88 12.98
N LEU A 182 1.91 6.04 13.87
CA LEU A 182 1.47 4.65 14.02
C LEU A 182 0.03 4.55 14.54
N GLY A 183 -0.39 5.43 15.45
CA GLY A 183 -1.78 5.49 15.90
C GLY A 183 -2.74 5.84 14.75
N SER A 184 -2.32 6.75 13.88
CA SER A 184 -3.07 7.11 12.66
C SER A 184 -3.16 5.94 11.69
N LEU A 185 -2.03 5.27 11.43
CA LEU A 185 -1.97 4.08 10.57
C LEU A 185 -2.80 2.91 11.12
N ALA A 186 -2.79 2.71 12.44
CA ALA A 186 -3.63 1.72 13.10
C ALA A 186 -5.12 2.05 12.92
N ARG A 187 -5.52 3.32 13.07
CA ARG A 187 -6.90 3.76 12.82
C ARG A 187 -7.32 3.51 11.37
N PHE A 188 -6.44 3.79 10.41
CA PHE A 188 -6.67 3.48 9.00
C PHE A 188 -6.81 1.98 8.79
N GLY A 189 -5.95 1.17 9.39
CA GLY A 189 -6.04 -0.29 9.34
C GLY A 189 -7.37 -0.82 9.91
N ILE A 190 -7.82 -0.27 11.04
CA ILE A 190 -9.11 -0.62 11.64
C ILE A 190 -10.27 -0.24 10.71
N ALA A 191 -10.21 0.93 10.07
CA ALA A 191 -11.23 1.34 9.09
C ALA A 191 -11.19 0.54 7.78
N ALA A 192 -10.02 0.01 7.41
CA ALA A 192 -9.83 -0.83 6.23
C ALA A 192 -10.51 -2.21 6.36
N ILE A 193 -10.67 -2.74 7.58
CA ILE A 193 -11.32 -4.03 7.81
C ILE A 193 -12.78 -4.03 7.33
N PRO A 194 -13.69 -3.17 7.84
CA PRO A 194 -15.08 -3.14 7.37
C PRO A 194 -15.17 -2.72 5.90
N ALA A 195 -14.27 -1.86 5.41
CA ALA A 195 -14.20 -1.48 4.00
C ALA A 195 -13.91 -2.67 3.09
N GLY A 196 -12.89 -3.46 3.44
CA GLY A 196 -12.52 -4.67 2.72
C GLY A 196 -13.63 -5.71 2.75
N LEU A 197 -14.23 -5.94 3.92
CA LEU A 197 -15.35 -6.86 4.09
C LEU A 197 -16.58 -6.44 3.29
N ALA A 198 -16.93 -5.15 3.28
CA ALA A 198 -18.05 -4.64 2.51
C ALA A 198 -17.83 -4.78 1.00
N GLY A 199 -16.63 -4.44 0.51
CA GLY A 199 -16.29 -4.64 -0.90
C GLY A 199 -16.34 -6.12 -1.29
N TYR A 200 -15.78 -7.01 -0.46
CA TYR A 200 -15.85 -8.45 -0.69
C TYR A 200 -17.31 -8.95 -0.63
N GLY A 201 -18.14 -8.40 0.25
CA GLY A 201 -19.58 -8.65 0.30
C GLY A 201 -20.28 -8.28 -1.00
N VAL A 202 -19.96 -7.15 -1.61
CA VAL A 202 -20.49 -6.75 -2.93
C VAL A 202 -20.10 -7.75 -4.01
N PHE A 203 -18.86 -8.27 -3.97
CA PHE A 203 -18.41 -9.33 -4.87
C PHE A 203 -19.18 -10.65 -4.66
N LEU A 204 -19.47 -11.03 -3.41
CA LEU A 204 -20.28 -12.23 -3.14
C LEU A 204 -21.72 -12.07 -3.62
N LEU A 205 -22.32 -10.90 -3.38
CA LEU A 205 -23.69 -10.58 -3.80
C LEU A 205 -23.85 -10.51 -5.32
N SER A 206 -22.77 -10.26 -6.07
CA SER A 206 -22.78 -10.27 -7.53
C SER A 206 -22.60 -11.66 -8.16
N GLY A 207 -22.62 -12.72 -7.35
CA GLY A 207 -22.47 -14.11 -7.78
C GLY A 207 -21.08 -14.71 -7.54
N GLY A 208 -20.16 -13.95 -6.93
CA GLY A 208 -18.82 -14.42 -6.57
C GLY A 208 -18.02 -14.93 -7.77
N VAL A 209 -17.36 -16.08 -7.59
CA VAL A 209 -16.54 -16.72 -8.63
C VAL A 209 -17.33 -17.20 -9.85
N HIS A 210 -18.65 -17.28 -9.77
CA HIS A 210 -19.54 -17.62 -10.88
C HIS A 210 -20.36 -16.41 -11.34
N GLY A 211 -20.06 -15.22 -10.80
CA GLY A 211 -20.72 -13.98 -11.11
C GLY A 211 -20.21 -13.34 -12.40
N TRP A 212 -20.97 -12.36 -12.89
CA TRP A 212 -20.67 -11.61 -14.12
C TRP A 212 -19.30 -10.91 -14.08
N MET A 213 -18.83 -10.55 -12.88
CA MET A 213 -17.54 -9.87 -12.67
C MET A 213 -16.33 -10.74 -13.06
N VAL A 214 -16.50 -12.06 -13.22
CA VAL A 214 -15.41 -12.97 -13.61
C VAL A 214 -15.58 -13.50 -15.05
N SER A 215 -16.71 -13.21 -15.68
CA SER A 215 -17.08 -13.74 -17.01
C SER A 215 -16.29 -13.15 -18.17
N GLY A 216 -15.60 -12.01 -17.98
CA GLY A 216 -14.77 -11.40 -19.02
C GLY A 216 -13.90 -10.28 -18.48
N GLN A 217 -12.87 -9.88 -19.24
CA GLN A 217 -11.89 -8.88 -18.81
C GLN A 217 -12.51 -7.49 -18.56
N ILE A 218 -13.40 -7.04 -19.46
CA ILE A 218 -14.11 -5.75 -19.31
C ILE A 218 -15.03 -5.77 -18.09
N LEU A 219 -15.77 -6.86 -17.91
CA LEU A 219 -16.65 -7.04 -16.75
C LEU A 219 -15.86 -7.16 -15.45
N GLY A 220 -14.67 -7.75 -15.48
CA GLY A 220 -13.70 -7.73 -14.39
C GLY A 220 -13.29 -6.31 -14.02
N ALA A 221 -12.94 -5.48 -15.00
CA ALA A 221 -12.59 -4.08 -14.75
C ALA A 221 -13.75 -3.28 -14.13
N VAL A 222 -14.97 -3.44 -14.66
CA VAL A 222 -16.17 -2.80 -14.11
C VAL A 222 -16.45 -3.33 -12.70
N GLY A 223 -16.34 -4.65 -12.48
CA GLY A 223 -16.50 -5.29 -11.18
C GLY A 223 -15.50 -4.76 -10.15
N THR A 224 -14.22 -4.62 -10.54
CA THR A 224 -13.18 -4.01 -9.72
C THR A 224 -13.53 -2.58 -9.35
N ALA A 225 -14.03 -1.78 -10.29
CA ALA A 225 -14.44 -0.41 -10.03
C ALA A 225 -15.62 -0.34 -9.03
N VAL A 226 -16.63 -1.21 -9.20
CA VAL A 226 -17.80 -1.27 -8.30
C VAL A 226 -17.37 -1.70 -6.89
N VAL A 227 -16.59 -2.78 -6.77
CA VAL A 227 -16.09 -3.27 -5.48
C VAL A 227 -15.19 -2.23 -4.83
N GLY A 228 -14.25 -1.66 -5.58
CA GLY A 228 -13.34 -0.62 -5.08
C GLY A 228 -14.07 0.64 -4.62
N LEU A 229 -15.11 1.06 -5.34
CA LEU A 229 -15.94 2.21 -4.95
C LEU A 229 -16.72 1.91 -3.66
N SER A 230 -17.32 0.72 -3.54
CA SER A 230 -18.04 0.32 -2.33
C SER A 230 -17.12 0.26 -1.11
N ALA A 231 -15.92 -0.31 -1.25
CA ALA A 231 -14.90 -0.31 -0.20
C ALA A 231 -14.48 1.13 0.16
N THR A 232 -14.34 2.02 -0.83
CA THR A 232 -14.00 3.42 -0.59
C THR A 232 -15.08 4.15 0.21
N VAL A 233 -16.34 3.98 -0.15
CA VAL A 233 -17.47 4.59 0.58
C VAL A 233 -17.46 4.11 2.03
N VAL A 234 -17.35 2.80 2.27
CA VAL A 234 -17.35 2.25 3.62
C VAL A 234 -16.11 2.67 4.41
N TYR A 235 -14.94 2.78 3.78
CA TYR A 235 -13.73 3.27 4.42
C TYR A 235 -13.88 4.72 4.90
N VAL A 236 -14.41 5.60 4.04
CA VAL A 236 -14.65 7.01 4.40
C VAL A 236 -15.69 7.12 5.52
N LEU A 237 -16.76 6.31 5.46
CA LEU A 237 -17.76 6.26 6.52
C LEU A 237 -17.17 5.74 7.84
N ALA A 238 -16.38 4.68 7.81
CA ALA A 238 -15.71 4.12 8.99
C ALA A 238 -14.78 5.14 9.63
N LEU A 239 -13.98 5.86 8.83
CA LEU A 239 -13.13 6.95 9.33
C LEU A 239 -13.94 8.13 9.88
N ALA A 240 -15.09 8.46 9.27
CA ALA A 240 -15.99 9.50 9.76
C ALA A 240 -16.60 9.12 11.12
N VAL A 241 -17.04 7.87 11.27
CA VAL A 241 -17.54 7.31 12.55
C VAL A 241 -16.44 7.31 13.60
N LEU A 242 -15.24 6.90 13.22
CA LEU A 242 -14.09 6.95 14.11
C LEU A 242 -13.69 8.38 14.47
N ARG A 243 -14.19 9.43 13.77
CA ARG A 243 -13.78 10.83 13.93
C ARG A 243 -12.28 11.03 13.68
N ALA A 244 -11.80 10.46 12.58
CA ALA A 244 -10.44 10.61 12.08
C ALA A 244 -10.14 12.11 11.81
N PRO A 245 -9.21 12.76 12.53
CA PRO A 245 -8.87 14.17 12.29
C PRO A 245 -8.31 14.40 10.88
N GLU A 246 -7.80 13.35 10.24
CA GLU A 246 -7.22 13.37 8.90
C GLU A 246 -8.28 13.55 7.80
N LEU A 247 -9.56 13.27 8.09
CA LEU A 247 -10.68 13.61 7.19
C LEU A 247 -11.08 15.09 7.28
N GLY A 248 -10.64 15.81 8.32
CA GLY A 248 -11.02 17.20 8.56
C GLY A 248 -10.83 18.12 7.35
N PRO A 249 -9.63 18.14 6.71
CA PRO A 249 -9.39 18.97 5.53
C PRO A 249 -10.28 18.60 4.33
N GLY A 250 -10.52 17.31 4.09
CA GLY A 250 -11.36 16.83 2.99
C GLY A 250 -12.84 17.17 3.20
N ILE A 251 -13.35 16.96 4.42
CA ILE A 251 -14.73 17.31 4.79
C ILE A 251 -14.93 18.83 4.75
N ALA A 252 -13.94 19.63 5.15
CA ALA A 252 -14.00 21.08 5.06
C ALA A 252 -14.08 21.58 3.61
N LEU A 253 -13.34 20.95 2.69
CA LEU A 253 -13.39 21.26 1.25
C LEU A 253 -14.76 20.90 0.65
N VAL A 254 -15.26 19.68 0.93
CA VAL A 254 -16.59 19.24 0.47
C VAL A 254 -17.70 20.14 1.02
N ARG A 255 -17.65 20.49 2.31
CA ARG A 255 -18.60 21.45 2.91
C ARG A 255 -18.53 22.83 2.26
N ARG A 256 -17.36 23.27 1.77
CA ARG A 256 -17.20 24.56 1.11
C ARG A 256 -17.78 24.55 -0.32
N ILE A 257 -17.74 23.41 -0.99
CA ILE A 257 -18.32 23.21 -2.32
C ILE A 257 -19.84 23.04 -2.24
N VAL A 258 -20.34 22.25 -1.28
CA VAL A 258 -21.78 22.00 -1.08
C VAL A 258 -22.55 23.22 -0.55
N ARG A 259 -21.84 24.18 0.07
CA ARG A 259 -22.43 25.43 0.58
C ARG A 259 -22.34 26.59 -0.43
N ARG A 260 -21.84 26.33 -1.64
CA ARG A 260 -21.93 27.23 -2.81
C ARG A 260 -23.02 26.72 -3.73
#